data_AF-A0A0G8ATL0-F1
#
_entry.id   AF-A0A0G8ATL0-F1
#
_cell.length_a   1.000
_cell.length_b   1.000
_cell.length_c   1.000
_cell.angle_alpha   90.00
_cell.angle_beta   90.00
_cell.angle_gamma   90.00
#
_symmetry.space_group_name_H-M   'P 1'
#
loop_
_entity.id
_entity.type
_entity.pdbx_description
1 polymer ?
#
loop_
_entity_poly.entity_id
_entity_poly.type
_entity_poly.pdbx_seq_one_letter_code
_entity_poly.pdbx_strand_id
1 'polypeptide(L)'
;MAMTPQERRRHDDRLSRRAIALDPSGYFLISLDREAGEIVVEHYSNTINDQGLAADPETGEVLACRGGAPRRPVATYRGCSAKQVGIRLVEEADPCPVSQLDHALYLGRELQRAEACLESGCDYVQD
;
A
#
# COMPACT_ATOMS: atom_id res chain seq x y z
N MET A 1 24.52 7.66 23.67
CA MET A 1 24.29 6.20 23.74
C MET A 1 23.44 5.79 22.55
N ALA A 2 23.63 4.59 22.01
CA ALA A 2 22.81 4.10 20.90
C ALA A 2 21.40 3.72 21.37
N MET A 3 20.38 3.99 20.54
CA MET A 3 18.99 3.61 20.84
C MET A 3 18.82 2.09 20.78
N THR A 4 18.08 1.53 21.74
CA THR A 4 17.64 0.13 21.75
C THR A 4 16.64 -0.16 20.61
N PRO A 5 16.41 -1.43 20.23
CA PRO A 5 15.42 -1.77 19.21
C PRO A 5 13.99 -1.28 19.52
N GLN A 6 13.58 -1.27 20.80
CA GLN A 6 12.26 -0.76 21.20
C GLN A 6 12.17 0.76 21.07
N GLU A 7 13.22 1.49 21.44
CA GLU A 7 13.27 2.95 21.27
C GLU A 7 13.26 3.34 19.79
N ARG A 8 13.95 2.58 18.93
CA ARG A 8 13.92 2.82 17.48
C ARG A 8 12.52 2.63 16.90
N ARG A 9 11.81 1.56 17.28
CA ARG A 9 10.41 1.34 16.85
C ARG A 9 9.48 2.48 17.29
N ARG A 10 9.51 2.86 18.56
CA ARG A 10 8.69 3.98 19.07
C ARG A 10 9.00 5.31 18.38
N HIS A 11 10.26 5.52 18.02
CA HIS A 11 10.65 6.69 17.25
C HIS A 11 10.01 6.68 15.85
N ASP A 12 10.04 5.53 15.18
CA ASP A 12 9.44 5.33 13.87
C ASP A 12 7.91 5.47 13.90
N ASP A 13 7.23 4.85 14.87
CA ASP A 13 5.77 4.98 15.09
C ASP A 13 5.34 6.46 15.22
N ARG A 14 6.21 7.30 15.79
CA ARG A 14 5.97 8.74 15.90
C ARG A 14 6.17 9.46 14.56
N LEU A 15 7.14 9.04 13.75
CA LEU A 15 7.36 9.58 12.40
C LEU A 15 6.21 9.23 11.44
N SER A 16 5.51 8.11 11.66
CA SER A 16 4.33 7.73 10.87
C SER A 16 3.12 8.66 11.06
N ARG A 17 3.11 9.50 12.10
CA ARG A 17 2.03 10.49 12.35
C ARG A 17 2.18 11.79 11.55
N ARG A 18 3.23 11.93 10.75
CA ARG A 18 3.46 13.13 9.94
C ARG A 18 2.42 13.22 8.82
N ALA A 19 2.19 14.43 8.33
CA ALA A 19 1.43 14.61 7.09
C ALA A 19 2.24 14.07 5.90
N ILE A 20 1.56 13.34 5.02
CA ILE A 20 2.09 12.86 3.74
C ILE A 20 1.09 13.31 2.68
N ALA A 21 1.57 13.89 1.58
CA ALA A 21 0.73 14.20 0.43
C ALA A 21 0.30 12.89 -0.24
N LEU A 22 -0.89 12.80 -0.82
CA LEU A 22 -1.31 11.58 -1.50
C LEU A 22 -0.56 11.41 -2.83
N ASP A 23 -0.22 10.18 -3.19
CA ASP A 23 0.24 9.86 -4.55
C ASP A 23 -0.91 10.11 -5.53
N PRO A 24 -0.71 10.93 -6.59
CA PRO A 24 -1.72 11.17 -7.61
C PRO A 24 -2.26 9.88 -8.26
N SER A 25 -1.42 8.85 -8.35
CA SER A 25 -1.80 7.57 -8.98
C SER A 25 -2.66 6.69 -8.07
N GLY A 26 -2.79 7.01 -6.79
CA GLY A 26 -3.66 6.26 -5.87
C GLY A 26 -3.05 5.97 -4.51
N TYR A 27 -3.58 4.95 -3.85
CA TYR A 27 -3.06 4.42 -2.61
C TYR A 27 -3.05 2.89 -2.64
N PHE A 28 -2.34 2.29 -1.69
CA PHE A 28 -2.15 0.85 -1.64
C PHE A 28 -2.56 0.30 -0.28
N LEU A 29 -3.22 -0.85 -0.28
CA LEU A 29 -3.46 -1.66 0.89
C LEU A 29 -2.63 -2.94 0.79
N ILE A 30 -1.95 -3.27 1.87
CA ILE A 30 -1.09 -4.46 1.95
C ILE A 30 -1.69 -5.43 2.95
N SER A 31 -1.75 -6.70 2.58
CA SER A 31 -2.18 -7.78 3.44
C SER A 31 -1.35 -9.04 3.22
N LEU A 32 -1.51 -10.04 4.10
CA LEU A 32 -0.82 -11.31 4.00
C LEU A 32 -1.81 -12.43 3.72
N ASP A 33 -1.58 -13.17 2.64
CA ASP A 33 -2.23 -14.44 2.35
C ASP A 33 -1.35 -15.56 2.92
N ARG A 34 -1.64 -15.95 4.16
CA ARG A 34 -0.81 -16.91 4.91
C ARG A 34 -0.94 -18.34 4.41
N GLU A 35 -2.05 -18.69 3.77
CA GLU A 35 -2.22 -20.01 3.18
C GLU A 35 -1.35 -20.16 1.94
N ALA A 36 -1.33 -19.12 1.08
CA ALA A 36 -0.47 -19.08 -0.09
C ALA A 36 1.00 -18.76 0.22
N GLY A 37 1.28 -18.17 1.38
CA GLY A 37 2.62 -17.64 1.70
C GLY A 37 2.97 -16.43 0.85
N GLU A 38 2.00 -15.52 0.65
CA GLU A 38 2.15 -14.36 -0.22
C GLU A 38 1.82 -13.04 0.49
N ILE A 39 2.52 -11.99 0.08
CA ILE A 39 2.15 -10.60 0.29
C ILE A 39 1.18 -10.22 -0.82
N VAL A 40 0.06 -9.60 -0.45
CA VAL A 40 -0.96 -9.11 -1.38
C VAL A 40 -1.00 -7.60 -1.30
N VAL A 41 -0.86 -6.92 -2.43
CA VAL A 41 -0.90 -5.47 -2.56
C VAL A 41 -2.04 -5.09 -3.49
N GLU A 42 -2.99 -4.35 -2.96
CA GLU A 42 -4.15 -3.85 -3.69
C GLU A 42 -3.96 -2.36 -3.95
N HIS A 43 -4.01 -1.96 -5.22
CA HIS A 43 -3.91 -0.57 -5.64
C HIS A 43 -5.30 0.02 -5.89
N TYR A 44 -5.54 1.22 -5.39
CA TYR A 44 -6.80 1.94 -5.53
C TYR A 44 -6.53 3.33 -6.10
N SER A 45 -7.32 3.75 -7.10
CA SER A 45 -7.15 5.09 -7.68
C SER A 45 -7.54 6.19 -6.69
N ASN A 46 -6.97 7.38 -6.85
CA ASN A 46 -7.44 8.61 -6.20
C ASN A 46 -8.33 9.43 -7.15
N THR A 47 -8.94 8.80 -8.16
CA THR A 47 -9.80 9.51 -9.11
C THR A 47 -10.99 10.11 -8.39
N ILE A 48 -11.18 11.40 -8.60
CA ILE A 48 -12.27 12.20 -8.08
C ILE A 48 -12.96 12.84 -9.28
N ASN A 49 -14.29 12.83 -9.35
CA ASN A 49 -15.04 13.49 -10.42
C ASN A 49 -15.11 15.02 -10.21
N ASP A 50 -15.70 15.74 -11.17
CA ASP A 50 -15.87 17.20 -11.14
C ASP A 50 -16.61 17.74 -9.90
N GLN A 51 -17.28 16.87 -9.15
CA GLN A 51 -18.03 17.20 -7.93
C GLN A 51 -17.21 16.98 -6.65
N GLY A 52 -15.94 16.57 -6.76
CA GLY A 52 -15.11 16.28 -5.59
C GLY A 52 -15.38 14.91 -4.97
N LEU A 53 -16.09 14.01 -5.66
CA LEU A 53 -16.43 12.67 -5.17
C LEU A 53 -15.50 11.60 -5.76
N ALA A 54 -15.07 10.65 -4.94
CA ALA A 54 -14.31 9.50 -5.42
C ALA A 54 -15.09 8.80 -6.55
N ALA A 55 -14.44 8.57 -7.67
CA ALA A 55 -15.06 8.04 -8.87
C ALA A 55 -14.28 6.85 -9.41
N ASP A 56 -14.99 5.94 -10.04
CA ASP A 56 -14.40 4.85 -10.77
C ASP A 56 -13.56 5.40 -11.95
N PRO A 57 -12.30 4.98 -12.11
CA PRO A 57 -11.40 5.53 -13.11
C PRO A 57 -11.78 5.18 -14.55
N GLU A 58 -12.52 4.09 -14.78
CA GLU A 58 -12.93 3.66 -16.12
C GLU A 58 -14.28 4.26 -16.53
N THR A 59 -15.23 4.35 -15.59
CA THR A 59 -16.62 4.73 -15.85
C THR A 59 -16.95 6.15 -15.41
N GLY A 60 -16.17 6.74 -14.49
CA GLY A 60 -16.44 8.05 -13.89
C GLY A 60 -17.59 8.05 -12.87
N GLU A 61 -18.17 6.89 -12.56
CA GLU A 61 -19.28 6.78 -11.60
C GLU A 61 -18.82 6.99 -10.16
N VAL A 62 -19.65 7.64 -9.34
CA VAL A 62 -19.35 7.93 -7.94
C VAL A 62 -19.28 6.66 -7.09
N LEU A 63 -18.13 6.44 -6.44
CA LEU A 63 -17.92 5.43 -5.42
C LEU A 63 -18.53 5.95 -4.10
N ALA A 64 -19.80 5.64 -3.86
CA ALA A 64 -20.58 6.23 -2.78
C ALA A 64 -20.07 5.90 -1.36
N CYS A 65 -19.97 6.93 -0.50
CA CYS A 65 -19.50 6.82 0.89
C CYS A 65 -20.45 6.12 1.88
N ARG A 66 -21.69 5.79 1.51
CA ARG A 66 -22.62 4.97 2.33
C ARG A 66 -23.54 4.15 1.44
N GLY A 67 -23.47 2.82 1.57
CA GLY A 67 -24.36 1.87 0.88
C GLY A 67 -23.99 1.55 -0.57
N GLY A 68 -22.89 2.12 -1.10
CA GLY A 68 -22.32 1.74 -2.39
C GLY A 68 -21.60 0.39 -2.32
N ALA A 69 -21.43 -0.25 -3.47
CA ALA A 69 -20.59 -1.44 -3.58
C ALA A 69 -19.17 -1.15 -3.05
N PRO A 70 -18.51 -2.12 -2.39
CA PRO A 70 -17.16 -1.92 -1.87
C PRO A 70 -16.22 -1.49 -2.99
N ARG A 71 -15.37 -0.51 -2.69
CA ARG A 71 -14.36 -0.03 -3.65
C ARG A 71 -13.50 -1.21 -4.09
N ARG A 72 -13.37 -1.39 -5.40
CA ARG A 72 -12.53 -2.44 -5.96
C ARG A 72 -11.13 -1.91 -6.23
N PRO A 73 -10.09 -2.72 -6.01
CA PRO A 73 -8.76 -2.34 -6.46
C PRO A 73 -8.73 -2.30 -7.98
N VAL A 74 -7.98 -1.34 -8.52
CA VAL A 74 -7.73 -1.24 -9.98
C VAL A 74 -6.68 -2.25 -10.43
N ALA A 75 -5.82 -2.69 -9.52
CA ALA A 75 -4.86 -3.75 -9.74
C ALA A 75 -4.53 -4.46 -8.42
N THR A 76 -4.21 -5.74 -8.51
CA THR A 76 -3.72 -6.54 -7.38
C THR A 76 -2.41 -7.18 -7.76
N TYR A 77 -1.39 -6.96 -6.93
CA TYR A 77 -0.05 -7.53 -7.07
C TYR A 77 0.18 -8.50 -5.93
N ARG A 78 0.79 -9.63 -6.23
CA ARG A 78 1.10 -10.67 -5.23
C ARG A 78 2.58 -10.99 -5.22
N GLY A 79 3.09 -11.69 -4.23
CA GLY A 79 4.43 -12.27 -4.28
C GLY A 79 4.87 -12.83 -2.95
N CYS A 80 5.80 -13.78 -2.96
CA CYS A 80 6.32 -14.41 -1.75
C CYS A 80 7.46 -13.63 -1.07
N SER A 81 7.87 -12.50 -1.64
CA SER A 81 8.89 -11.60 -1.08
C SER A 81 8.62 -10.15 -1.42
N ALA A 82 9.15 -9.22 -0.61
CA ALA A 82 9.08 -7.78 -0.90
C ALA A 82 9.73 -7.45 -2.25
N LYS A 83 10.82 -8.16 -2.58
CA LYS A 83 11.52 -8.01 -3.87
C LYS A 83 10.62 -8.36 -5.05
N GLN A 84 9.95 -9.51 -5.00
CA GLN A 84 9.08 -9.94 -6.10
C GLN A 84 7.92 -8.97 -6.30
N VAL A 85 7.31 -8.50 -5.20
CA VAL A 85 6.25 -7.50 -5.28
C VAL A 85 6.77 -6.17 -5.83
N GLY A 86 7.97 -5.74 -5.43
CA GLY A 86 8.62 -4.52 -5.96
C GLY A 86 8.85 -4.59 -7.47
N ILE A 87 9.35 -5.71 -7.99
CA ILE A 87 9.50 -5.96 -9.43
C ILE A 87 8.14 -5.84 -10.13
N ARG A 88 7.12 -6.53 -9.61
CA ARG A 88 5.75 -6.50 -10.16
C ARG A 88 5.16 -5.09 -10.20
N LEU A 89 5.39 -4.29 -9.16
CA LEU A 89 4.87 -2.94 -9.05
C LEU A 89 5.60 -1.93 -9.94
N VAL A 90 6.94 -1.98 -9.99
CA VAL A 90 7.73 -0.85 -10.52
C VAL A 90 8.44 -1.19 -11.84
N GLU A 91 8.70 -2.46 -12.10
CA GLU A 91 9.41 -2.92 -13.31
C GLU A 91 8.46 -3.55 -14.33
N GLU A 92 7.44 -4.28 -13.89
CA GLU A 92 6.52 -5.01 -14.77
C GLU A 92 5.19 -4.28 -15.03
N ALA A 93 4.69 -3.48 -14.08
CA ALA A 93 3.43 -2.77 -14.24
C ALA A 93 3.56 -1.60 -15.24
N ASP A 94 2.60 -1.49 -16.15
CA ASP A 94 2.50 -0.40 -17.12
C ASP A 94 1.04 0.09 -17.22
N PRO A 95 0.73 1.35 -16.87
CA PRO A 95 1.65 2.32 -16.27
C PRO A 95 2.06 1.93 -14.86
N CYS A 96 3.25 2.38 -14.42
CA CYS A 96 3.70 2.21 -13.04
C CYS A 96 2.69 2.89 -12.08
N PRO A 97 2.10 2.16 -11.11
CA PRO A 97 1.06 2.68 -10.22
C PRO A 97 1.62 3.56 -9.09
N VAL A 98 2.95 3.68 -8.98
CA VAL A 98 3.65 4.52 -7.98
C VAL A 98 4.28 5.71 -8.71
N SER A 99 3.77 6.91 -8.49
CA SER A 99 4.27 8.11 -9.19
C SER A 99 5.20 8.98 -8.34
N GLN A 100 5.22 8.78 -7.02
CA GLN A 100 6.03 9.58 -6.10
C GLN A 100 7.11 8.73 -5.40
N LEU A 101 8.33 9.27 -5.32
CA LEU A 101 9.49 8.55 -4.74
C LEU A 101 9.35 8.31 -3.23
N ASP A 102 8.73 9.23 -2.50
CA ASP A 102 8.46 9.06 -1.07
C ASP A 102 7.45 7.91 -0.81
N HIS A 103 6.50 7.71 -1.72
CA HIS A 103 5.57 6.59 -1.72
C HIS A 103 6.25 5.28 -2.09
N ALA A 104 7.16 5.29 -3.08
CA ALA A 104 8.00 4.14 -3.38
C ALA A 104 8.84 3.72 -2.16
N LEU A 105 9.42 4.68 -1.43
CA LEU A 105 10.14 4.42 -0.17
C LEU A 105 9.22 3.91 0.93
N TYR A 106 7.99 4.42 1.05
CA TYR A 106 6.99 3.89 1.97
C TYR A 106 6.66 2.43 1.66
N LEU A 107 6.28 2.13 0.42
CA LEU A 107 5.96 0.77 -0.01
C LEU A 107 7.12 -0.19 0.23
N GLY A 108 8.36 0.20 -0.10
CA GLY A 108 9.52 -0.63 0.16
C GLY A 108 9.68 -1.04 1.63
N ARG A 109 9.43 -0.12 2.58
CA ARG A 109 9.47 -0.42 4.02
C ARG A 109 8.32 -1.34 4.44
N GLU A 110 7.11 -1.05 3.97
CA GLU A 110 5.92 -1.84 4.27
C GLU A 110 6.05 -3.27 3.77
N LEU A 111 6.53 -3.46 2.53
CA LEU A 111 6.73 -4.77 1.92
C LEU A 111 7.79 -5.58 2.68
N GLN A 112 8.89 -4.96 3.08
CA GLN A 112 9.90 -5.60 3.93
C GLN A 112 9.32 -6.04 5.28
N ARG A 113 8.48 -5.20 5.91
CA ARG A 113 7.82 -5.54 7.18
C ARG A 113 6.80 -6.66 6.99
N ALA A 114 6.03 -6.62 5.90
CA ALA A 114 5.06 -7.67 5.54
C ALA A 114 5.76 -9.02 5.32
N GLU A 115 6.87 -9.04 4.55
CA GLU A 115 7.71 -10.23 4.36
C GLU A 115 8.20 -10.80 5.70
N ALA A 116 8.75 -9.95 6.57
CA ALA A 116 9.22 -10.37 7.89
C ALA A 116 8.09 -10.94 8.79
N CYS A 117 6.88 -10.36 8.73
CA CYS A 117 5.71 -10.88 9.44
C CYS A 117 5.20 -12.20 8.86
N LEU A 118 5.35 -12.39 7.54
CA LEU A 118 5.05 -13.65 6.89
C LEU A 118 6.02 -14.76 7.33
N GLU A 119 7.34 -14.46 7.34
CA GLU A 119 8.38 -15.38 7.78
C GLU A 119 8.28 -15.76 9.27
N SER A 120 8.02 -14.78 10.13
CA SER A 120 7.96 -14.97 11.58
C SER A 120 6.60 -15.48 12.08
N GLY A 121 5.57 -15.44 11.24
CA GLY A 121 4.18 -15.71 11.63
C GLY A 121 3.54 -14.63 12.50
N CYS A 122 4.22 -13.50 12.76
CA CYS A 122 3.65 -12.38 13.50
C CYS A 122 2.58 -11.64 12.68
N ASP A 123 1.69 -10.93 13.37
CA ASP A 123 0.68 -10.09 12.72
C ASP A 123 1.33 -8.92 11.96
N TYR A 124 0.84 -8.67 10.76
CA TYR A 124 1.19 -7.50 9.98
C TYR A 124 0.07 -6.46 10.11
N VAL A 125 0.47 -5.24 10.44
CA VAL A 125 -0.38 -4.06 10.38
C VAL A 125 0.38 -3.02 9.55
N GLN A 126 -0.27 -2.52 8.51
CA GLN A 126 0.24 -1.43 7.70
C GLN A 126 0.30 -0.14 8.52
N ASP A 127 1.35 0.65 8.34
CA ASP A 127 1.58 1.92 9.07
C ASP A 127 0.63 3.04 8.64
#